data_AF-A0A016SAD6-F1
#
_entry.id   AF-A0A016SAD6-F1
#
_cell.length_a   1.000
_cell.length_b   1.000
_cell.length_c   1.000
_cell.angle_alpha   90.00
_cell.angle_beta   90.00
_cell.angle_gamma   90.00
#
_symmetry.space_group_name_H-M   'P 1'
#
loop_
_entity.id
_entity.type
_entity.pdbx_description
1 polymer ?
#
loop_
_entity_poly.entity_id
_entity_poly.type
_entity_poly.pdbx_seq_one_letter_code
_entity_poly.pdbx_strand_id
1 'polypeptide(L)'
;MSKLAWIFASFLILISDALIMDKSCTEKDGLITKFSGNAVNCENRYPDTSCLYMYNRAVKKGGRLDRDPRCFMNQKTQKLDEGLISIAVNSCPKTCGYCCKTQQ
;
A
#
# COMPACT_ATOMS: atom_id res chain seq x y z
N MET A 1 21.40 -13.01 50.76
CA MET A 1 22.33 -13.04 49.60
C MET A 1 21.51 -13.38 48.37
N SER A 2 21.16 -12.34 47.60
CA SER A 2 20.22 -12.41 46.48
C SER A 2 20.94 -12.91 45.22
N LYS A 3 20.47 -14.00 44.62
CA LYS A 3 20.86 -14.41 43.26
C LYS A 3 19.59 -14.62 42.44
N LEU A 4 18.91 -13.53 42.13
CA LEU A 4 17.83 -13.52 41.16
C LEU A 4 18.47 -13.53 39.76
N ALA A 5 18.43 -14.69 39.12
CA ALA A 5 18.91 -14.89 37.76
C ALA A 5 18.05 -14.06 36.79
N TRP A 6 18.64 -13.01 36.22
CA TRP A 6 18.01 -12.23 35.16
C TRP A 6 18.39 -12.82 33.80
N ILE A 7 17.59 -13.77 33.33
CA ILE A 7 17.60 -14.21 31.94
C ILE A 7 16.82 -13.15 31.15
N PHE A 8 17.52 -12.15 30.60
CA PHE A 8 16.96 -11.27 29.58
C PHE A 8 16.86 -12.03 28.26
N ALA A 9 15.76 -12.75 28.06
CA ALA A 9 15.36 -13.20 26.74
C ALA A 9 14.91 -11.97 25.94
N SER A 10 15.83 -11.41 25.15
CA SER A 10 15.50 -10.40 24.12
C SER A 10 14.54 -11.02 23.11
N PHE A 11 13.25 -10.76 23.30
CA PHE A 11 12.20 -11.11 22.38
C PHE A 11 12.28 -10.14 21.19
N LEU A 12 13.11 -10.48 20.19
CA LEU A 12 13.09 -9.81 18.89
C LEU A 12 11.77 -10.16 18.20
N ILE A 13 10.75 -9.34 18.41
CA ILE A 13 9.52 -9.39 17.64
C ILE A 13 9.88 -8.96 16.22
N LEU A 14 10.14 -9.94 15.34
CA LEU A 14 10.13 -9.74 13.90
C LEU A 14 8.69 -9.43 13.49
N ILE A 15 8.30 -8.15 13.60
CA ILE A 15 7.05 -7.67 13.03
C ILE A 15 7.27 -7.66 11.51
N SER A 16 6.81 -8.70 10.81
CA SER A 16 6.77 -8.70 9.35
C SER A 16 5.65 -7.76 8.90
N ASP A 17 5.90 -6.46 8.93
CA ASP A 17 5.03 -5.52 8.24
C ASP A 17 5.05 -5.89 6.75
N ALA A 18 3.88 -6.21 6.18
CA ALA A 18 3.74 -6.35 4.75
C ALA A 18 4.19 -5.02 4.12
N LEU A 19 5.38 -5.03 3.51
CA LEU A 19 6.00 -3.83 3.00
C LEU A 19 5.21 -3.35 1.78
N ILE A 20 4.78 -2.08 1.77
CA ILE A 20 4.25 -1.47 0.56
C ILE A 20 5.37 -1.47 -0.48
N MET A 21 5.20 -2.23 -1.56
CA MET A 21 6.19 -2.40 -2.61
C MET A 21 6.32 -1.12 -3.43
N ASP A 22 5.19 -0.56 -3.88
CA ASP A 22 5.16 0.73 -4.55
C ASP A 22 4.88 1.87 -3.57
N LYS A 23 5.93 2.62 -3.23
CA LYS A 23 5.84 3.73 -2.26
C LYS A 23 5.22 5.01 -2.82
N SER A 24 4.71 4.99 -4.05
CA SER A 24 3.94 6.11 -4.60
C SER A 24 2.78 6.50 -3.67
N CYS A 25 2.55 7.80 -3.50
CA CYS A 25 1.48 8.36 -2.66
C CYS A 25 1.51 7.88 -1.19
N THR A 26 2.66 7.48 -0.66
CA THR A 26 2.85 7.15 0.75
C THR A 26 3.52 8.27 1.52
N GLU A 27 3.40 8.22 2.84
CA GLU A 27 4.11 9.04 3.81
C GLU A 27 4.73 8.16 4.90
N LYS A 28 5.76 8.69 5.57
CA LYS A 28 6.35 8.01 6.73
C LYS A 28 5.74 8.54 8.02
N ASP A 29 5.46 7.63 8.93
CA ASP A 29 5.08 7.89 10.31
C ASP A 29 6.03 7.11 11.21
N GLY A 30 7.13 7.77 11.59
CA GLY A 30 8.30 7.10 12.18
C GLY A 30 8.90 6.07 11.21
N LEU A 31 8.90 4.80 11.62
CA LEU A 31 9.40 3.68 10.81
C LEU A 31 8.32 3.06 9.90
N ILE A 32 7.06 3.48 10.05
CA ILE A 32 5.93 2.90 9.33
C ILE A 32 5.70 3.68 8.03
N THR A 33 5.56 2.96 6.91
CA THR A 33 5.10 3.54 5.64
C THR A 33 3.60 3.32 5.52
N LYS A 34 2.84 4.38 5.22
CA LYS A 34 1.38 4.33 5.05
C LYS A 34 0.93 5.21 3.90
N PHE A 35 -0.24 4.95 3.32
CA PHE A 35 -0.80 5.81 2.26
C PHE A 35 -1.18 7.19 2.80
N SER A 36 -0.74 8.25 2.12
CA SER A 36 -1.06 9.63 2.51
C SER A 36 -2.48 10.01 2.11
N GLY A 37 -2.94 11.20 2.53
CA GLY A 37 -4.23 11.73 2.07
C GLY A 37 -4.30 11.87 0.55
N ASN A 38 -3.17 12.17 -0.09
CA ASN A 38 -3.08 12.34 -1.55
C ASN A 38 -3.20 11.03 -2.32
N ALA A 39 -3.18 9.86 -1.67
CA ALA A 39 -3.43 8.58 -2.33
C ALA A 39 -4.89 8.43 -2.79
N VAL A 40 -5.83 9.07 -2.09
CA VAL A 40 -7.29 8.88 -2.30
C VAL A 40 -8.04 10.19 -2.56
N ASN A 41 -7.33 11.32 -2.69
CA ASN A 41 -7.91 12.65 -2.92
C ASN A 41 -8.16 12.94 -4.40
N CYS A 42 -8.91 12.07 -5.06
CA CYS A 42 -9.40 12.21 -6.43
C CYS A 42 -10.56 11.24 -6.63
N GLU A 43 -11.22 11.30 -7.79
CA GLU A 43 -12.24 10.32 -8.15
C GLU A 43 -11.72 9.27 -9.12
N ASN A 44 -12.31 8.08 -9.08
CA ASN A 44 -12.09 7.07 -10.11
C ASN A 44 -12.70 7.54 -11.44
N ARG A 45 -12.12 7.14 -12.57
CA ARG A 45 -12.74 7.35 -13.89
C ARG A 45 -13.92 6.40 -14.10
N TYR A 46 -13.81 5.17 -13.58
CA TYR A 46 -14.92 4.21 -13.55
C TYR A 46 -15.64 4.24 -12.20
N PRO A 47 -16.92 3.80 -12.12
CA PRO A 47 -17.63 3.71 -10.86
C PRO A 47 -16.87 2.88 -9.82
N ASP A 48 -16.96 3.26 -8.55
CA ASP A 48 -16.28 2.57 -7.44
C ASP A 48 -16.57 1.07 -7.40
N THR A 49 -17.81 0.67 -7.73
CA THR A 49 -18.21 -0.74 -7.82
C THR A 49 -17.45 -1.49 -8.92
N SER A 50 -17.24 -0.88 -10.08
CA SER A 50 -16.48 -1.46 -11.19
C SER A 50 -15.00 -1.54 -10.86
N CYS A 51 -14.45 -0.51 -10.21
CA CYS A 51 -13.07 -0.53 -9.73
C CYS A 51 -12.85 -1.60 -8.66
N LEU A 52 -13.79 -1.79 -7.74
CA LEU A 52 -13.72 -2.86 -6.75
C LEU A 52 -13.83 -4.26 -7.39
N TYR A 53 -14.63 -4.42 -8.45
CA TYR A 53 -14.64 -5.65 -9.22
C TYR A 53 -13.26 -5.95 -9.86
N MET A 54 -12.60 -4.92 -10.41
CA MET A 54 -11.28 -5.05 -11.04
C MET A 54 -10.14 -5.25 -10.03
N TYR A 55 -10.23 -4.66 -8.83
CA TYR A 55 -9.11 -4.57 -7.89
C TYR A 55 -9.38 -5.12 -6.49
N ASN A 56 -10.51 -5.78 -6.20
CA ASN A 56 -10.92 -6.47 -4.95
C ASN A 56 -10.83 -5.69 -3.62
N ARG A 57 -10.05 -4.60 -3.54
CA ARG A 57 -9.77 -3.81 -2.35
C ARG A 57 -9.34 -2.42 -2.77
N ALA A 58 -9.97 -1.41 -2.15
CA ALA A 58 -9.54 -0.03 -2.25
C ALA A 58 -8.43 0.29 -1.23
N VAL A 59 -7.47 1.11 -1.65
CA VAL A 59 -6.53 1.80 -0.77
C VAL A 59 -7.29 2.76 0.15
N LYS A 60 -6.80 2.92 1.38
CA LYS A 60 -7.33 3.86 2.36
C LYS A 60 -6.23 4.77 2.87
N LYS A 61 -6.55 6.04 3.14
CA LYS A 61 -5.67 6.96 3.87
C LYS A 61 -5.22 6.31 5.18
N GLY A 62 -3.92 6.37 5.48
CA GLY A 62 -3.32 5.75 6.65
C GLY A 62 -3.19 4.22 6.57
N GLY A 63 -3.66 3.59 5.49
CA GLY A 63 -3.52 2.16 5.28
C GLY A 63 -2.06 1.74 5.10
N ARG A 64 -1.72 0.57 5.66
CA ARG A 64 -0.37 -0.04 5.60
C ARG A 64 -0.30 -1.28 4.72
N LEU A 65 -1.46 -1.83 4.36
CA LEU A 65 -1.55 -2.94 3.42
C LEU A 65 -1.25 -2.41 2.02
N ASP A 66 -0.44 -3.13 1.26
CA ASP A 66 -0.15 -2.78 -0.13
C ASP A 66 -1.43 -2.68 -0.98
N ARG A 67 -1.33 -2.15 -2.20
CA ARG A 67 -2.42 -2.14 -3.17
C ARG A 67 -2.84 -3.57 -3.51
N ASP A 68 -4.00 -3.73 -4.13
CA ASP A 68 -4.24 -4.99 -4.83
C ASP A 68 -3.13 -5.20 -5.88
N PRO A 69 -2.52 -6.40 -5.95
CA PRO A 69 -1.45 -6.67 -6.90
C PRO A 69 -1.75 -6.31 -8.35
N ARG A 70 -3.02 -6.35 -8.78
CA ARG A 70 -3.43 -5.97 -10.15
C ARG A 70 -3.28 -4.47 -10.42
N CYS A 71 -3.11 -3.65 -9.40
CA CYS A 71 -2.83 -2.22 -9.58
C CYS A 71 -1.41 -1.94 -10.08
N PHE A 72 -0.44 -2.83 -9.86
CA PHE A 72 0.98 -2.46 -10.05
C PHE A 72 1.95 -3.61 -10.32
N MET A 73 1.55 -4.87 -10.14
CA MET A 73 2.46 -6.01 -10.15
C MET A 73 2.11 -7.01 -11.23
N ASN A 74 3.10 -7.31 -12.07
CA ASN A 74 3.01 -8.41 -13.01
C ASN A 74 3.01 -9.74 -12.24
N GLN A 75 1.90 -10.48 -12.32
CA GLN A 75 1.70 -11.70 -11.54
C GLN A 75 2.65 -12.85 -11.92
N LYS A 76 3.23 -12.82 -13.11
CA LYS A 76 4.19 -13.86 -13.55
C LYS A 76 5.59 -13.59 -13.00
N THR A 77 6.02 -12.34 -12.98
CA THR A 77 7.38 -11.97 -12.57
C THR A 77 7.48 -11.48 -11.13
N GLN A 78 6.34 -11.20 -10.48
CA GLN A 78 6.24 -10.59 -9.16
C GLN A 78 7.02 -9.27 -9.05
N LYS A 79 7.13 -8.54 -10.17
CA LYS A 79 7.80 -7.25 -10.26
C LYS A 79 6.79 -6.15 -10.54
N LEU A 80 7.17 -4.94 -10.14
CA LEU A 80 6.51 -3.71 -10.55
C LEU A 80 6.40 -3.65 -12.08
N ASP A 81 5.21 -3.29 -12.54
CA ASP A 81 4.84 -3.17 -13.94
C ASP A 81 4.25 -1.78 -14.17
N GLU A 82 5.03 -0.92 -14.83
CA GLU A 82 4.64 0.47 -15.08
C GLU A 82 3.40 0.59 -15.99
N GLY A 83 3.16 -0.41 -16.85
CA GLY A 83 1.97 -0.48 -17.67
C GLY A 83 0.72 -0.67 -16.81
N LEU A 84 0.76 -1.58 -15.84
CA LEU A 84 -0.32 -1.77 -14.87
C LEU A 84 -0.54 -0.52 -14.01
N ILE A 85 0.53 0.13 -13.56
CA ILE A 85 0.43 1.41 -12.82
C ILE A 85 -0.25 2.47 -13.68
N SER A 86 0.17 2.63 -14.93
CA SER A 86 -0.43 3.61 -15.86
C SER A 86 -1.92 3.33 -16.08
N ILE A 87 -2.31 2.07 -16.26
CA ILE A 87 -3.73 1.69 -16.36
C ILE A 87 -4.48 2.07 -15.07
N ALA A 88 -3.93 1.74 -13.90
CA ALA A 88 -4.55 2.05 -12.62
C ALA A 88 -4.71 3.57 -12.39
N VAL A 89 -3.69 4.37 -12.71
CA VAL A 89 -3.73 5.85 -12.64
C VAL A 89 -4.84 6.42 -13.53
N ASN A 90 -5.03 5.88 -14.74
CA ASN A 90 -5.97 6.42 -15.72
C ASN A 90 -7.41 5.88 -15.60
N SER A 91 -7.62 4.84 -14.80
CA SER A 91 -8.93 4.16 -14.69
C SER A 91 -9.52 4.26 -13.28
N CYS A 92 -8.79 3.79 -12.27
CA CYS A 92 -9.26 3.68 -10.90
C CYS A 92 -8.23 4.24 -9.90
N PRO A 93 -7.77 5.50 -10.07
CA PRO A 93 -6.70 6.05 -9.25
C PRO A 93 -7.06 6.12 -7.76
N LYS A 94 -8.32 6.41 -7.41
CA LYS A 94 -8.77 6.41 -6.00
C LYS A 94 -8.73 5.02 -5.40
N THR A 95 -9.24 4.01 -6.12
CA THR A 95 -9.24 2.61 -5.66
C THR A 95 -7.82 2.07 -5.50
N CYS A 96 -6.96 2.31 -6.49
CA CYS A 96 -5.58 1.86 -6.46
C CYS A 96 -4.63 2.79 -5.68
N GLY A 97 -5.10 3.87 -5.07
CA GLY A 97 -4.24 4.73 -4.24
C GLY A 97 -3.19 5.52 -5.03
N TYR A 98 -3.54 6.00 -6.22
CA TYR A 98 -2.68 6.72 -7.16
C TYR A 98 -3.13 8.16 -7.44
N CYS A 99 -4.03 8.74 -6.64
CA CYS A 99 -4.48 10.12 -6.84
C CYS A 99 -3.35 11.16 -6.82
N CYS A 100 -2.19 10.88 -6.22
CA CYS A 100 -1.04 11.81 -6.28
C CYS A 100 -0.33 11.83 -7.65
N LYS A 101 -0.68 10.91 -8.56
CA LYS A 101 -0.15 10.80 -9.92
C LYS A 101 -1.13 11.28 -11.00
N THR A 102 -2.37 11.61 -10.63
CA THR A 102 -3.33 12.18 -11.57
C THR A 102 -3.02 13.66 -11.78
N GLN A 103 -3.22 14.17 -12.99
CA GLN A 103 -3.28 15.63 -13.18
C GLN A 103 -4.57 16.10 -12.51
N GLN A 104 -4.44 16.89 -11.43
CA GLN A 104 -5.58 17.45 -10.70
C GLN A 104 -6.25 18.55 -11.50
#